data_AF-A0A6G5A6Q7-F1
#
_entry.id   AF-A0A6G5A6Q7-F1
#
_cell.length_a   1.000
_cell.length_b   1.000
_cell.length_c   1.000
_cell.angle_alpha   90.00
_cell.angle_beta   90.00
_cell.angle_gamma   90.00
#
_symmetry.space_group_name_H-M   'P 1'
#
loop_
_entity.id
_entity.type
_entity.pdbx_description
1 polymer ?
#
loop_
_entity_poly.entity_id
_entity_poly.type
_entity_poly.pdbx_seq_one_letter_code
_entity_poly.pdbx_strand_id
1 'polypeptide(L)'
;QRQLIPRRLFLANLLACFILVVISHIIIVYDFERRASMTSPPVPSAIGEDDHVCRDVQCSAAGTHLFYVLNASVKPCDSIYDYVCKSWIHEGPQNYRKIVLGSERIFVDNMYTEMKTALLSYRARASESEAVRKATELYRLCLEEPKKQPKNTNLINQLLSDYGLSSWPYSESAAT
;
A
#
# COMPACT_ATOMS: atom_id res chain seq x y z
N GLN A 1 -24.25 61.46 14.95
CA GLN A 1 -25.62 61.15 15.43
C GLN A 1 -25.88 59.67 15.18
N ARG A 2 -26.00 58.84 16.23
CA ARG A 2 -26.32 57.41 16.09
C ARG A 2 -27.80 57.28 15.77
N GLN A 3 -28.14 56.74 14.61
CA GLN A 3 -29.51 56.36 14.31
C GLN A 3 -29.90 55.17 15.19
N LEU A 4 -30.70 55.43 16.22
CA LEU A 4 -31.32 54.37 17.04
C LEU A 4 -32.34 53.66 16.15
N ILE A 5 -31.97 52.47 15.68
CA ILE A 5 -32.89 51.56 14.99
C ILE A 5 -34.10 51.35 15.94
N PRO A 6 -35.34 51.56 15.47
CA PRO A 6 -36.51 51.44 16.34
C PRO A 6 -36.54 50.04 16.94
N ARG A 7 -36.63 49.96 18.27
CA ARG A 7 -36.56 48.72 19.08
C ARG A 7 -37.47 47.60 18.55
N ARG A 8 -38.59 47.95 17.90
CA ARG A 8 -39.51 47.00 17.25
C ARG A 8 -38.91 46.35 16.00
N LEU A 9 -38.16 47.09 15.18
CA LEU A 9 -37.46 46.55 14.01
C LEU A 9 -36.32 45.63 14.42
N PHE A 10 -35.60 45.98 15.49
CA PHE A 10 -34.54 45.14 16.04
C PHE A 10 -35.10 43.81 16.58
N LEU A 11 -36.20 43.86 17.32
CA LEU A 11 -36.89 42.66 17.81
C LEU A 11 -37.45 41.80 16.66
N ALA A 12 -38.03 42.41 15.62
CA ALA A 12 -38.52 41.69 14.45
C ALA A 12 -37.39 40.96 13.70
N ASN A 13 -36.23 41.61 13.53
CA ASN A 13 -35.06 40.98 12.90
C ASN A 13 -34.49 39.84 13.75
N LEU A 14 -34.45 39.98 15.08
CA LEU A 14 -34.00 38.89 15.96
C LEU A 14 -34.93 37.67 15.89
N LEU A 15 -36.25 37.89 15.85
CA LEU A 15 -37.22 36.81 15.69
C LEU A 15 -37.09 36.15 14.31
N ALA A 16 -36.91 36.93 13.25
CA ALA A 16 -36.68 36.40 11.90
C ALA A 16 -35.39 35.56 11.83
N CYS A 17 -34.28 36.04 12.41
CA CYS A 17 -33.04 35.27 12.49
C CYS A 17 -33.21 33.97 13.26
N PHE A 18 -33.92 33.99 14.39
CA PHE A 18 -34.18 32.79 15.18
C PHE A 18 -34.99 31.76 14.39
N ILE A 19 -36.04 32.20 13.69
CA ILE A 19 -36.85 31.32 12.84
C ILE A 19 -36.01 30.70 11.71
N LEU A 20 -35.14 31.47 11.06
CA LEU A 20 -34.26 30.96 10.00
C LEU A 20 -33.27 29.91 10.52
N VAL A 21 -32.69 30.11 11.70
CA VAL A 21 -31.79 29.13 12.33
C VAL A 21 -32.54 27.84 12.66
N VAL A 22 -33.74 27.93 13.24
CA VAL A 22 -34.56 26.76 13.56
C VAL A 22 -34.93 25.98 12.30
N ILE A 23 -35.34 26.66 11.23
CA ILE A 23 -35.65 26.03 9.93
C ILE A 23 -34.41 25.34 9.36
N SER A 24 -33.23 25.99 9.41
CA SER A 24 -31.99 25.39 8.92
C SER A 24 -31.61 24.11 9.68
N HIS A 25 -31.81 24.08 11.01
CA HIS A 25 -31.57 22.88 11.81
C HIS A 25 -32.57 21.77 11.51
N ILE A 26 -33.85 22.10 11.32
CA ILE A 26 -34.86 21.11 10.93
C ILE A 26 -34.50 20.48 9.58
N ILE A 27 -34.05 21.29 8.60
CA ILE A 27 -33.62 20.80 7.28
C ILE A 27 -32.39 19.89 7.42
N ILE A 28 -31.38 20.29 8.20
CA ILE A 28 -30.15 19.49 8.41
C ILE A 28 -30.47 18.15 9.07
N VAL A 29 -31.33 18.14 10.09
CA VAL A 29 -31.75 16.91 10.78
C VAL A 29 -32.55 16.00 9.84
N TYR A 30 -33.46 16.57 9.05
CA TYR A 30 -34.25 15.81 8.08
C TYR A 30 -33.39 15.23 6.95
N ASP A 31 -32.42 15.98 6.44
CA ASP A 31 -31.45 15.49 5.44
C ASP A 31 -30.50 14.44 6.03
N PHE A 32 -30.11 14.58 7.30
CA PHE A 32 -29.30 13.58 8.00
C PHE A 32 -30.06 12.27 8.18
N GLU A 33 -31.33 12.32 8.59
CA GLU A 33 -32.18 11.13 8.67
C GLU A 33 -32.43 10.51 7.30
N ARG A 34 -32.60 11.30 6.23
CA ARG A 34 -32.66 10.76 4.85
C ARG A 34 -31.38 10.08 4.41
N ARG A 35 -30.21 10.61 4.78
CA ARG A 35 -28.91 9.98 4.51
C ARG A 35 -28.71 8.72 5.34
N ALA A 36 -29.15 8.71 6.60
CA ALA A 36 -29.10 7.54 7.46
C ALA A 36 -30.11 6.45 7.03
N SER A 37 -31.26 6.86 6.46
CA SER A 37 -32.29 5.99 5.91
C SER A 37 -32.09 5.67 4.42
N MET A 38 -30.93 6.02 3.83
CA MET A 38 -30.39 5.26 2.71
C MET A 38 -29.95 3.91 3.26
N THR A 39 -30.95 3.06 3.54
CA THR A 39 -30.79 1.62 3.61
C THR A 39 -29.93 1.27 2.41
N SER A 40 -28.74 0.70 2.67
CA SER A 40 -27.92 0.09 1.62
C SER A 40 -28.86 -0.66 0.69
N PRO A 41 -28.75 -0.49 -0.65
CA PRO A 41 -29.58 -1.25 -1.57
C PRO A 41 -29.52 -2.72 -1.14
N PRO A 42 -30.66 -3.45 -1.15
CA PRO A 42 -30.64 -4.86 -0.80
C PRO A 42 -29.52 -5.52 -1.60
N VAL A 43 -28.61 -6.20 -0.90
CA VAL A 43 -27.55 -7.00 -1.52
C VAL A 43 -28.23 -7.79 -2.64
N PRO A 44 -27.85 -7.61 -3.92
CA PRO A 44 -28.51 -8.30 -5.01
C PRO A 44 -28.47 -9.80 -4.73
N SER A 45 -29.61 -10.33 -4.32
CA SER A 45 -29.83 -11.76 -4.18
C SER A 45 -29.99 -12.30 -5.59
N ALA A 46 -29.02 -13.14 -5.99
CA ALA A 46 -28.82 -13.71 -7.31
C ALA A 46 -27.96 -12.84 -8.25
N ILE A 47 -26.73 -13.30 -8.46
CA ILE A 47 -25.93 -13.05 -9.67
C ILE A 47 -26.85 -13.37 -10.84
N GLY A 48 -27.35 -12.34 -11.52
CA GLY A 48 -28.19 -12.50 -12.70
C GLY A 48 -27.35 -13.08 -13.83
N GLU A 49 -27.97 -13.91 -14.67
CA GLU A 49 -27.32 -14.62 -15.79
C GLU A 49 -26.74 -13.69 -16.88
N ASP A 50 -26.84 -12.36 -16.69
CA ASP A 50 -26.33 -11.31 -17.58
C ASP A 50 -25.37 -10.34 -16.85
N ASP A 51 -24.71 -10.78 -15.78
CA ASP A 51 -23.62 -10.00 -15.19
C ASP A 51 -22.45 -9.97 -16.20
N HIS A 52 -22.08 -8.77 -16.63
CA HIS A 52 -20.91 -8.47 -17.45
C HIS A 52 -19.61 -8.80 -16.70
N VAL A 53 -19.35 -10.10 -16.49
CA VAL A 53 -18.11 -10.59 -15.89
C VAL A 53 -16.98 -10.27 -16.86
N CYS A 54 -16.09 -9.39 -16.45
CA CYS A 54 -14.89 -9.07 -17.22
C CYS A 54 -14.03 -10.33 -17.39
N ARG A 55 -13.80 -10.73 -18.64
CA ARG A 55 -12.99 -11.91 -19.00
C ARG A 55 -11.60 -11.57 -19.53
N ASP A 56 -11.23 -10.29 -19.50
CA ASP A 56 -9.91 -9.84 -19.89
C ASP A 56 -8.84 -10.44 -18.96
N VAL A 57 -7.64 -10.62 -19.50
CA VAL A 57 -6.51 -11.23 -18.76
C VAL A 57 -6.22 -10.46 -17.47
N GLN A 58 -6.35 -9.14 -17.50
CA GLN A 58 -6.15 -8.26 -16.35
C GLN A 58 -7.20 -8.52 -15.26
N CYS A 59 -8.48 -8.66 -15.65
CA CYS A 59 -9.57 -8.95 -14.72
C CYS A 59 -9.46 -10.35 -14.12
N SER A 60 -9.13 -11.36 -14.93
CA SER A 60 -8.93 -12.73 -14.46
C SER A 60 -7.77 -12.83 -13.48
N ALA A 61 -6.66 -12.13 -13.76
CA ALA A 61 -5.51 -12.10 -12.87
C ALA A 61 -5.81 -11.37 -11.55
N ALA A 62 -6.53 -10.24 -11.61
CA ALA A 62 -6.97 -9.50 -10.42
C ALA A 62 -7.98 -10.31 -9.58
N GLY A 63 -8.95 -10.97 -10.22
CA GLY A 63 -9.93 -11.83 -9.56
C GLY A 63 -9.28 -13.03 -8.88
N THR A 64 -8.34 -13.68 -9.56
CA THR A 64 -7.56 -14.81 -9.02
C THR A 64 -6.72 -14.37 -7.82
N HIS A 65 -6.07 -13.21 -7.92
CA HIS A 65 -5.33 -12.63 -6.80
C HIS A 65 -6.24 -12.39 -5.60
N LEU A 66 -7.37 -11.69 -5.79
CA LEU A 66 -8.35 -11.44 -4.74
C LEU A 66 -8.85 -12.76 -4.11
N PHE A 67 -9.08 -13.79 -4.92
CA PHE A 67 -9.48 -15.10 -4.42
C PHE A 67 -8.44 -15.72 -3.47
N TYR A 68 -7.14 -15.60 -3.77
CA TYR A 68 -6.09 -16.14 -2.91
C TYR A 68 -5.85 -15.35 -1.63
N VAL A 69 -6.12 -14.04 -1.61
CA VAL A 69 -5.89 -13.23 -0.40
C VAL A 69 -7.04 -13.32 0.60
N LEU A 70 -8.25 -13.62 0.14
CA LEU A 70 -9.43 -13.66 0.99
C LEU A 70 -9.57 -15.00 1.72
N ASN A 71 -9.78 -14.94 3.03
CA ASN A 71 -10.15 -16.10 3.84
C ASN A 71 -11.67 -16.28 3.85
N ALA A 72 -12.21 -17.00 2.85
CA ALA A 72 -13.65 -17.25 2.75
C ALA A 72 -14.25 -18.06 3.91
N SER A 73 -13.43 -18.64 4.81
CA SER A 73 -13.91 -19.31 6.02
C SER A 73 -14.23 -18.35 7.17
N VAL A 74 -13.82 -17.08 7.08
CA VAL A 74 -14.13 -16.03 8.07
C VAL A 74 -15.23 -15.14 7.51
N LYS A 75 -16.20 -14.73 8.34
CA LYS A 75 -17.20 -13.75 7.89
C LYS A 75 -16.60 -12.34 7.94
N PRO A 76 -16.76 -11.52 6.89
CA PRO A 76 -16.25 -10.14 6.88
C PRO A 76 -16.79 -9.29 8.04
N CYS A 77 -18.03 -9.55 8.47
CA CYS A 77 -18.68 -8.84 9.56
C CYS A 77 -18.14 -9.22 10.94
N ASP A 78 -17.50 -10.38 11.08
CA ASP A 78 -16.93 -10.84 12.35
C ASP A 78 -15.51 -10.29 12.51
N SER A 79 -14.70 -10.33 11.45
CA SER A 79 -13.39 -9.67 11.38
C SER A 79 -12.98 -9.47 9.94
N ILE A 80 -13.07 -8.21 9.47
CA ILE A 80 -12.58 -7.85 8.13
C ILE A 80 -11.06 -8.05 8.00
N TYR A 81 -10.33 -7.91 9.11
CA TYR A 81 -8.89 -8.17 9.14
C TYR A 81 -8.58 -9.65 8.91
N ASP A 82 -9.31 -10.56 9.56
CA ASP A 82 -9.08 -12.00 9.38
C ASP A 82 -9.57 -12.49 8.01
N TYR A 83 -10.63 -11.85 7.49
CA TYR A 83 -11.15 -12.11 6.16
C TYR A 83 -10.18 -11.65 5.05
N VAL A 84 -9.53 -10.49 5.18
CA VAL A 84 -8.72 -9.90 4.09
C VAL A 84 -7.22 -10.09 4.28
N CYS A 85 -6.70 -9.93 5.50
CA CYS A 85 -5.26 -9.74 5.73
C CYS A 85 -4.57 -10.99 6.28
N LYS A 86 -5.29 -11.83 7.02
CA LYS A 86 -4.65 -12.93 7.76
C LYS A 86 -4.10 -14.03 6.85
N SER A 87 -4.75 -14.31 5.72
CA SER A 87 -4.20 -15.21 4.69
C SER A 87 -2.89 -14.67 4.12
N TRP A 88 -2.77 -13.34 3.94
CA TRP A 88 -1.53 -12.73 3.47
C TRP A 88 -0.34 -12.96 4.40
N ILE A 89 -0.59 -12.92 5.70
CA ILE A 89 0.45 -13.01 6.76
C ILE A 89 0.92 -14.45 6.99
N HIS A 90 0.09 -15.45 6.69
CA HIS A 90 0.38 -16.85 6.99
C HIS A 90 1.05 -17.62 5.84
N GLU A 91 1.08 -17.07 4.63
CA GLU A 91 1.75 -17.75 3.52
C GLU A 91 3.25 -17.43 3.52
N GLY A 92 4.08 -18.47 3.65
CA GLY A 92 5.54 -18.34 3.74
C GLY A 92 6.20 -17.61 2.56
N PRO A 93 7.54 -17.43 2.57
CA PRO A 93 8.29 -16.60 1.60
C PRO A 93 8.01 -16.90 0.11
N GLN A 94 7.59 -18.14 -0.18
CA GLN A 94 7.22 -18.64 -1.52
C GLN A 94 5.98 -17.93 -2.10
N ASN A 95 5.09 -17.43 -1.24
CA ASN A 95 3.80 -16.86 -1.62
C ASN A 95 3.72 -15.34 -1.41
N TYR A 96 4.62 -14.76 -0.61
CA TYR A 96 4.76 -13.30 -0.48
C TYR A 96 4.84 -12.60 -1.85
N ARG A 97 5.64 -13.12 -2.79
CA ARG A 97 5.70 -12.55 -4.15
C ARG A 97 4.41 -12.70 -4.94
N LYS A 98 3.66 -13.79 -4.74
CA LYS A 98 2.38 -14.03 -5.43
C LYS A 98 1.32 -13.06 -4.94
N ILE A 99 1.29 -12.79 -3.63
CA ILE A 99 0.26 -11.96 -3.05
C ILE A 99 0.63 -10.47 -3.02
N VAL A 100 1.90 -10.09 -2.94
CA VAL A 100 2.26 -8.65 -3.01
C VAL A 100 2.17 -8.14 -4.44
N LEU A 101 2.63 -8.93 -5.41
CA LEU A 101 2.72 -8.48 -6.79
C LEU A 101 1.52 -8.89 -7.64
N GLY A 102 0.74 -9.91 -7.24
CA GLY A 102 -0.41 -10.36 -8.02
C GLY A 102 -0.12 -10.57 -9.49
N SER A 103 -0.84 -9.85 -10.37
CA SER A 103 -0.62 -9.87 -11.82
C SER A 103 0.66 -9.13 -12.24
N GLU A 104 1.11 -8.13 -11.48
CA GLU A 104 2.38 -7.41 -11.70
C GLU A 104 3.58 -8.35 -11.61
N ARG A 105 3.44 -9.49 -10.92
CA ARG A 105 4.46 -10.53 -10.86
C ARG A 105 4.92 -10.96 -12.25
N ILE A 106 4.02 -11.05 -13.23
CA ILE A 106 4.38 -11.45 -14.59
C ILE A 106 5.36 -10.45 -15.19
N PHE A 107 5.11 -9.16 -15.01
CA PHE A 107 6.00 -8.10 -15.48
C PHE A 107 7.32 -8.07 -14.71
N VAL A 108 7.28 -8.21 -13.39
CA VAL A 108 8.49 -8.21 -12.54
C VAL A 108 9.38 -9.44 -12.83
N ASP A 109 8.78 -10.63 -12.98
CA ASP A 109 9.51 -11.87 -13.30
C ASP A 109 10.11 -11.80 -14.72
N ASN A 110 9.37 -11.25 -15.69
CA ASN A 110 9.87 -11.02 -17.05
C ASN A 110 11.01 -10.00 -17.06
N MET A 111 10.82 -8.84 -16.43
CA MET A 111 11.85 -7.80 -16.29
C MET A 111 13.10 -8.35 -15.62
N TYR A 112 12.96 -9.09 -14.52
CA TYR A 112 14.10 -9.69 -13.84
C TYR A 112 14.85 -10.69 -14.73
N THR A 113 14.11 -11.49 -15.49
CA THR A 113 14.68 -12.47 -16.44
C THR A 113 15.44 -11.78 -17.57
N GLU A 114 14.87 -10.72 -18.14
CA GLU A 114 15.52 -9.92 -19.18
C GLU A 114 16.76 -9.21 -18.65
N MET A 115 16.68 -8.56 -17.49
CA MET A 115 17.81 -7.91 -16.84
C MET A 115 18.93 -8.90 -16.53
N LYS A 116 18.60 -10.07 -15.95
CA LYS A 116 19.57 -11.14 -15.70
C LYS A 116 20.25 -11.57 -16.99
N THR A 117 19.47 -11.80 -18.04
CA THR A 117 20.01 -12.23 -19.34
C THR A 117 20.91 -11.17 -19.94
N ALA A 118 20.49 -9.91 -19.93
CA ALA A 118 21.28 -8.78 -20.42
C ALA A 118 22.60 -8.63 -19.66
N LEU A 119 22.58 -8.67 -18.32
CA LEU A 119 23.77 -8.51 -17.49
C LEU A 119 24.73 -9.71 -17.61
N LEU A 120 24.22 -10.94 -17.66
CA LEU A 120 25.08 -12.12 -17.80
C LEU A 120 25.70 -12.23 -19.19
N SER A 121 24.93 -11.92 -20.25
CA SER A 121 25.42 -12.01 -21.63
C SER A 121 26.25 -10.80 -22.07
N TYR A 122 26.24 -9.71 -21.30
CA TYR A 122 26.94 -8.47 -21.63
C TYR A 122 28.45 -8.69 -21.80
N ARG A 123 29.00 -8.24 -22.93
CA ARG A 123 30.43 -8.20 -23.22
C ARG A 123 30.83 -6.76 -23.46
N ALA A 124 31.73 -6.25 -22.63
CA ALA A 124 32.17 -4.86 -22.72
C ALA A 124 32.77 -4.54 -24.10
N ARG A 125 32.29 -3.47 -24.72
CA ARG A 125 32.89 -2.87 -25.92
C ARG A 125 33.54 -1.54 -25.56
N ALA A 126 34.58 -1.17 -26.32
CA ALA A 126 35.34 0.06 -26.07
C ALA A 126 34.51 1.37 -26.14
N SER A 127 33.34 1.33 -26.78
CA SER A 127 32.45 2.48 -27.00
C SER A 127 31.29 2.60 -26.00
N GLU A 128 31.25 1.78 -24.94
CA GLU A 128 30.08 1.69 -24.07
C GLU A 128 30.18 2.55 -22.80
N SER A 129 29.02 2.91 -22.24
CA SER A 129 28.97 3.74 -21.04
C SER A 129 29.61 3.04 -19.84
N GLU A 130 30.36 3.81 -19.06
CA GLU A 130 30.98 3.32 -17.83
C GLU A 130 29.96 2.78 -16.83
N ALA A 131 28.75 3.33 -16.83
CA ALA A 131 27.65 2.92 -15.96
C ALA A 131 27.23 1.46 -16.21
N VAL A 132 27.03 1.07 -17.48
CA VAL A 132 26.65 -0.31 -17.84
C VAL A 132 27.75 -1.30 -17.46
N ARG A 133 29.01 -0.91 -17.67
CA ARG A 133 30.17 -1.73 -17.29
C ARG A 133 30.20 -1.97 -15.78
N LYS A 134 30.07 -0.90 -14.97
CA LYS A 134 30.07 -0.99 -13.49
C LYS A 134 28.88 -1.79 -12.97
N ALA A 135 27.68 -1.57 -13.50
CA ALA A 135 26.48 -2.32 -13.10
C ALA A 135 26.63 -3.81 -13.37
N THR A 136 27.20 -4.17 -14.52
CA THR A 136 27.42 -5.58 -14.87
C THR A 136 28.49 -6.22 -14.00
N GLU A 137 29.58 -5.51 -13.73
CA GLU A 137 30.63 -6.01 -12.84
C GLU A 137 30.11 -6.26 -11.43
N LEU A 138 29.35 -5.30 -10.86
CA LEU A 138 28.71 -5.46 -9.57
C LEU A 138 27.77 -6.68 -9.55
N TYR A 139 26.97 -6.85 -10.61
CA TYR A 139 26.07 -7.99 -10.71
C TYR A 139 26.80 -9.33 -10.68
N ARG A 140 27.95 -9.44 -11.37
CA ARG A 140 28.78 -10.66 -11.35
C ARG A 140 29.39 -10.93 -9.99
N LEU A 141 29.97 -9.91 -9.36
CA LEU A 141 30.53 -10.02 -8.01
C LEU A 141 29.49 -10.49 -6.98
N CYS A 142 28.23 -10.08 -7.15
CA CYS A 142 27.13 -10.52 -6.29
C CYS A 142 26.75 -12.00 -6.49
N LEU A 143 26.94 -12.55 -7.69
CA LEU A 143 26.61 -13.94 -8.02
C LEU A 143 27.76 -14.92 -7.74
N GLU A 144 29.00 -14.44 -7.68
CA GLU A 144 30.12 -15.27 -7.27
C GLU A 144 29.89 -15.77 -5.84
N GLU A 145 29.84 -17.10 -5.68
CA GLU A 145 29.94 -17.74 -4.37
C GLU A 145 31.15 -17.14 -3.63
N PRO A 146 31.01 -16.71 -2.36
CA PRO A 146 32.13 -16.11 -1.63
C PRO A 146 33.26 -17.13 -1.63
N LYS A 147 34.32 -16.87 -2.41
CA LYS A 147 35.41 -17.81 -2.73
C LYS A 147 36.19 -18.23 -1.48
N LYS A 148 35.64 -19.04 -0.57
CA LYS A 148 36.25 -19.36 0.75
C LYS A 148 37.02 -18.15 1.34
N GLN A 149 36.56 -16.93 1.07
CA GLN A 149 37.21 -15.76 1.63
C GLN A 149 36.83 -15.83 3.10
N PRO A 150 37.82 -15.78 4.03
CA PRO A 150 37.53 -15.84 5.45
C PRO A 150 36.43 -14.82 5.69
N LYS A 151 35.28 -15.28 6.24
CA LYS A 151 34.06 -14.47 6.46
C LYS A 151 34.51 -13.05 6.74
N ASN A 152 34.28 -12.14 5.80
CA ASN A 152 34.87 -10.80 5.85
C ASN A 152 34.09 -9.93 6.85
N THR A 153 33.78 -10.50 8.03
CA THR A 153 33.34 -9.78 9.23
C THR A 153 34.32 -8.66 9.53
N ASN A 154 35.57 -8.74 9.08
CA ASN A 154 36.54 -7.66 9.13
C ASN A 154 36.07 -6.40 8.40
N LEU A 155 35.42 -6.47 7.23
CA LEU A 155 34.94 -5.27 6.53
C LEU A 155 33.82 -4.58 7.31
N ILE A 156 32.85 -5.37 7.81
CA ILE A 156 31.73 -4.82 8.59
C ILE A 156 32.26 -4.27 9.93
N ASN A 157 33.14 -5.00 10.61
CA ASN A 157 33.73 -4.54 11.88
C ASN A 157 34.60 -3.30 11.70
N GLN A 158 35.35 -3.21 10.59
CA GLN A 158 36.13 -2.03 10.24
C GLN A 158 35.19 -0.84 9.98
N LEU A 159 34.15 -1.03 9.16
CA LEU A 159 33.13 0.00 8.92
C LEU A 159 32.51 0.46 10.24
N LEU A 160 32.09 -0.48 11.09
CA LEU A 160 31.51 -0.15 12.40
C LEU A 160 32.51 0.65 13.25
N SER A 161 33.79 0.24 13.30
CA SER A 161 34.84 0.99 13.99
C SER A 161 35.06 2.40 13.43
N ASP A 162 35.04 2.57 12.10
CA ASP A 162 35.19 3.87 11.44
C ASP A 162 34.07 4.85 11.83
N TYR A 163 32.89 4.33 12.15
CA TYR A 163 31.74 5.09 12.64
C TYR A 163 31.62 5.11 14.18
N GLY A 164 32.65 4.67 14.93
CA GLY A 164 32.65 4.68 16.39
C GLY A 164 31.77 3.60 17.05
N LEU A 165 31.33 2.62 16.27
CA LEU A 165 30.54 1.48 16.71
C LEU A 165 31.48 0.30 16.95
N SER A 166 32.17 0.30 18.09
CA SER A 166 33.16 -0.75 18.42
C SER A 166 32.56 -2.15 18.62
N SER A 167 31.24 -2.27 18.80
CA SER A 167 30.54 -3.55 18.96
C SER A 167 29.07 -3.50 18.50
N TRP A 168 28.57 -4.63 17.99
CA TRP A 168 27.13 -4.85 17.74
C TRP A 168 26.63 -6.08 18.53
N PRO A 169 25.51 -6.00 19.26
CA PRO A 169 24.66 -4.82 19.46
C PRO A 169 25.38 -3.72 20.23
N TYR A 170 25.04 -2.46 19.91
CA TYR A 170 25.65 -1.31 20.57
C TYR A 170 25.26 -1.29 22.06
N SER A 171 26.26 -1.17 22.94
CA SER A 171 26.04 -0.90 24.36
C SER A 171 26.88 0.30 24.76
N GLU A 172 26.23 1.28 25.39
CA GLU A 172 26.86 2.53 25.84
C GLU A 172 27.99 2.28 26.87
N SER A 173 27.95 1.14 27.56
CA SER A 173 28.99 0.69 28.50
C SER A 173 30.33 0.29 27.87
N ALA A 174 30.42 0.22 26.54
CA ALA A 174 31.68 -0.09 25.83
C ALA A 174 32.47 1.16 25.40
N ALA A 175 32.00 2.37 25.77
CA ALA A 175 32.58 3.66 25.39
C ALA A 175 33.41 4.35 26.51
N THR A 176 33.72 3.64 27.59
CA THR A 176 34.69 4.04 28.64
C THR A 176 35.93 3.18 28.57
#